data_AF-A0A6I9V9Y0-F1
#
_entry.id   AF-A0A6I9V9Y0-F1
#
_cell.length_a   1.000
_cell.length_b   1.000
_cell.length_c   1.000
_cell.angle_alpha   90.00
_cell.angle_beta   90.00
_cell.angle_gamma   90.00
#
_symmetry.space_group_name_H-M   'P 1'
#
loop_
_entity.id
_entity.type
_entity.pdbx_description
1 polymer ?
#
loop_
_entity_poly.entity_id
_entity_poly.type
_entity_poly.pdbx_seq_one_letter_code
_entity_poly.pdbx_strand_id
1 'polypeptide(L)'
;MDFNTACEKAKAFTKKPSNAEFLEFYGLFKQATVGDVNIPAPGALDLTAKAKFDAWSKHKGLSQDAAKAAYIATYEKYAPIYA
;
A
#
# COMPACT_ATOMS: atom_id res chain seq x y z
N MET A 1 -2.24 -4.76 16.37
CA MET A 1 -3.41 -4.55 15.49
C MET A 1 -3.32 -5.56 14.35
N ASP A 2 -4.43 -6.15 13.88
CA ASP A 2 -4.39 -7.00 12.67
C ASP A 2 -4.50 -6.16 11.38
N PHE A 3 -4.22 -6.78 10.24
CA PHE A 3 -4.21 -6.13 8.93
C PHE A 3 -5.56 -5.51 8.56
N ASN A 4 -6.67 -6.21 8.80
CA ASN A 4 -7.99 -5.71 8.44
C ASN A 4 -8.34 -4.48 9.28
N THR A 5 -8.06 -4.53 10.59
CA THR A 5 -8.24 -3.37 11.46
C THR A 5 -7.37 -2.19 11.02
N ALA A 6 -6.12 -2.41 10.61
CA ALA A 6 -5.26 -1.36 10.07
C ALA A 6 -5.81 -0.75 8.77
N CYS A 7 -6.34 -1.58 7.86
CA CYS A 7 -6.98 -1.10 6.64
C CYS A 7 -8.20 -0.23 6.92
N GLU A 8 -9.07 -0.63 7.85
CA GLU A 8 -10.26 0.16 8.21
C GLU A 8 -9.86 1.49 8.86
N LYS A 9 -8.85 1.48 9.74
CA LYS A 9 -8.37 2.70 10.36
C LYS A 9 -7.64 3.63 9.37
N ALA A 10 -6.89 3.09 8.41
CA ALA A 10 -6.25 3.88 7.36
C ALA A 10 -7.28 4.57 6.45
N LYS A 11 -8.42 3.92 6.19
CA LYS A 11 -9.55 4.55 5.46
C LYS A 11 -10.23 5.66 6.27
N ALA A 12 -10.17 5.58 7.60
CA ALA A 12 -10.79 6.53 8.52
C ALA A 12 -9.91 7.76 8.84
N PHE A 13 -8.77 7.94 8.16
CA PHE A 13 -7.94 9.12 8.33
C PHE A 13 -8.71 10.41 8.03
N THR A 14 -8.62 11.37 8.95
CA THR A 14 -9.33 12.66 8.88
C THR A 14 -8.70 13.61 7.86
N LYS A 15 -7.41 13.40 7.56
CA LYS A 15 -6.65 14.15 6.57
C LYS A 15 -6.25 13.22 5.43
N LYS A 16 -6.18 13.77 4.22
CA LYS A 16 -5.75 13.04 3.04
C LYS A 16 -4.22 12.83 3.06
N PRO A 17 -3.72 11.59 2.99
CA PRO A 17 -2.30 11.33 2.80
C PRO A 17 -1.79 11.94 1.48
N SER A 18 -0.50 12.26 1.43
CA SER A 18 0.18 12.58 0.18
C SER A 18 0.11 11.41 -0.80
N ASN A 19 0.33 11.70 -2.09
CA ASN A 19 0.33 10.66 -3.10
C ASN A 19 1.40 9.59 -2.84
N ALA A 20 2.55 9.98 -2.29
CA ALA A 20 3.63 9.04 -1.96
C ALA A 20 3.21 8.06 -0.86
N GLU A 21 2.56 8.55 0.21
CA GLU A 21 2.07 7.74 1.32
C GLU A 21 0.93 6.83 0.86
N PHE A 22 0.02 7.35 0.04
CA PHE A 22 -1.02 6.52 -0.59
C PHE A 22 -0.42 5.36 -1.40
N LEU A 23 0.63 5.63 -2.20
CA LEU A 23 1.28 4.60 -3.00
C LEU A 23 2.00 3.55 -2.14
N GLU A 24 2.59 3.96 -1.01
CA GLU A 24 3.20 3.05 -0.02
C GLU A 24 2.14 2.08 0.54
N PHE A 25 1.00 2.62 1.02
CA PHE A 25 -0.11 1.79 1.48
C PHE A 25 -0.67 0.89 0.36
N TYR A 26 -0.80 1.41 -0.85
CA TYR A 26 -1.32 0.66 -1.99
C TYR A 26 -0.42 -0.54 -2.34
N GLY A 27 0.90 -0.33 -2.44
CA GLY A 27 1.85 -1.39 -2.77
C GLY A 27 1.83 -2.53 -1.75
N LEU A 28 1.87 -2.19 -0.47
CA LEU A 28 1.79 -3.15 0.63
C LEU A 28 0.44 -3.87 0.68
N PHE A 29 -0.68 -3.15 0.47
CA PHE A 29 -2.01 -3.74 0.43
C PHE A 29 -2.15 -4.75 -0.71
N LYS A 30 -1.66 -4.40 -1.91
CA LYS A 30 -1.68 -5.31 -3.06
C LYS A 30 -0.81 -6.54 -2.83
N GLN A 31 0.39 -6.38 -2.28
CA GLN A 31 1.25 -7.51 -1.95
C GLN A 31 0.62 -8.39 -0.85
N ALA A 32 -0.02 -7.79 0.17
CA ALA A 32 -0.66 -8.52 1.26
C ALA A 32 -1.90 -9.32 0.83
N THR A 33 -2.62 -8.87 -0.20
CA THR A 33 -3.91 -9.46 -0.64
C THR A 33 -3.77 -10.35 -1.87
N VAL A 34 -2.93 -9.95 -2.82
CA VAL A 34 -2.74 -10.67 -4.10
C VAL A 34 -1.41 -11.42 -4.13
N GLY A 35 -0.41 -10.96 -3.38
CA GLY A 35 0.97 -11.42 -3.54
C GLY A 35 1.67 -10.66 -4.65
N ASP A 36 2.60 -11.31 -5.32
CA ASP A 36 3.41 -10.70 -6.38
C ASP A 36 2.58 -10.09 -7.51
N VAL A 37 3.07 -8.97 -8.04
CA VAL A 37 2.47 -8.28 -9.19
C VAL A 37 2.27 -9.24 -10.37
N ASN A 38 1.02 -9.33 -10.82
CA ASN A 38 0.58 -10.29 -11.85
C ASN A 38 -0.12 -9.63 -13.05
N ILE A 39 -0.02 -8.31 -13.17
CA ILE A 39 -0.55 -7.53 -14.28
C ILE A 39 0.60 -7.06 -15.18
N PRO A 40 0.38 -6.81 -16.47
CA PRO A 40 1.37 -6.17 -17.32
C PRO A 40 1.66 -4.74 -16.84
N ALA A 41 2.89 -4.26 -17.10
CA ALA A 41 3.24 -2.88 -16.83
C ALA A 41 2.36 -1.94 -17.69
N PRO A 42 1.73 -0.92 -17.09
CA PRO A 42 0.90 0.04 -17.82
C PRO A 42 1.76 0.94 -18.73
N GLY A 43 1.13 1.48 -19.77
CA GLY A 43 1.80 2.38 -20.73
C GLY A 43 2.28 3.68 -20.09
N ALA A 44 3.37 4.25 -20.61
CA ALA A 44 4.04 5.43 -20.05
C ALA A 44 3.18 6.71 -19.99
N LEU A 45 2.08 6.76 -20.76
CA LEU A 45 1.14 7.88 -20.75
C LEU A 45 0.16 7.85 -19.56
N ASP A 46 -0.02 6.69 -18.91
CA ASP A 46 -0.82 6.57 -17.68
C ASP A 46 0.10 6.59 -16.46
N LEU A 47 0.50 7.80 -16.06
CA LEU A 47 1.40 8.03 -14.93
C LEU A 47 0.81 7.51 -13.60
N THR A 48 -0.52 7.49 -13.46
CA THR A 48 -1.18 7.06 -12.23
C THR A 48 -1.16 5.53 -12.11
N ALA A 49 -1.54 4.83 -13.19
CA ALA A 49 -1.45 3.38 -13.22
C ALA A 49 0.00 2.93 -13.07
N LYS A 50 0.94 3.62 -13.74
CA LYS A 50 2.37 3.35 -13.62
C LYS A 50 2.87 3.50 -12.19
N ALA A 51 2.52 4.58 -11.50
CA ALA A 51 2.95 4.77 -10.11
C ALA A 51 2.41 3.67 -9.17
N LYS A 52 1.15 3.25 -9.35
CA LYS A 52 0.55 2.13 -8.61
C LYS A 52 1.25 0.80 -8.91
N PHE A 53 1.49 0.52 -10.19
CA PHE A 53 2.21 -0.66 -10.64
C PHE A 53 3.62 -0.71 -10.05
N ASP A 54 4.36 0.40 -10.13
CA ASP A 54 5.72 0.52 -9.61
C ASP A 54 5.72 0.34 -8.07
N ALA A 55 4.74 0.91 -7.37
CA ALA A 55 4.61 0.74 -5.91
C ALA A 55 4.35 -0.72 -5.50
N TRP A 56 3.48 -1.43 -6.22
CA TRP A 56 3.25 -2.86 -5.97
C TRP A 56 4.48 -3.70 -6.35
N SER A 57 5.08 -3.44 -7.52
CA SER A 57 6.23 -4.18 -8.03
C SER A 57 7.46 -4.09 -7.11
N LYS A 58 7.64 -2.99 -6.39
CA LYS A 58 8.70 -2.81 -5.39
C LYS A 58 8.66 -3.85 -4.25
N HIS A 59 7.50 -4.45 -3.97
CA HIS A 59 7.34 -5.45 -2.92
C HIS A 59 7.32 -6.89 -3.45
N LYS A 60 7.62 -7.10 -4.73
CA LYS A 60 7.70 -8.45 -5.31
C LYS A 60 8.69 -9.33 -4.53
N GLY A 61 8.29 -10.57 -4.25
CA GLY A 61 9.04 -11.53 -3.44
C GLY A 61 8.80 -11.42 -1.94
N LEU A 62 8.10 -10.38 -1.47
CA LEU A 62 7.68 -10.27 -0.07
C LEU A 62 6.50 -11.20 0.19
N SER A 63 6.55 -12.03 1.24
CA SER A 63 5.40 -12.88 1.57
C SER A 63 4.19 -12.03 1.95
N GLN A 64 2.98 -12.58 1.75
CA GLN A 64 1.75 -11.87 2.09
C GLN A 64 1.70 -11.48 3.57
N ASP A 65 2.20 -12.33 4.46
CA ASP A 65 2.21 -12.05 5.90
C ASP A 65 3.24 -10.98 6.27
N ALA A 66 4.40 -10.95 5.62
CA ALA A 66 5.36 -9.87 5.80
C ALA A 66 4.83 -8.53 5.24
N ALA A 67 4.08 -8.57 4.13
CA ALA A 67 3.41 -7.39 3.59
C ALA A 67 2.30 -6.86 4.52
N LYS A 68 1.52 -7.75 5.15
CA LYS A 68 0.54 -7.36 6.18
C LYS A 68 1.21 -6.70 7.38
N ALA A 69 2.29 -7.29 7.89
CA ALA A 69 3.05 -6.72 9.01
C ALA A 69 3.64 -5.35 8.66
N ALA A 70 4.21 -5.21 7.47
CA ALA A 70 4.70 -3.93 6.97
C ALA A 70 3.57 -2.90 6.83
N TYR A 71 2.39 -3.28 6.33
CA TYR A 71 1.24 -2.38 6.24
C TYR A 71 0.81 -1.83 7.61
N ILE A 72 0.79 -2.69 8.64
CA ILE A 72 0.48 -2.29 10.02
C ILE A 72 1.53 -1.29 10.53
N ALA A 73 2.82 -1.57 10.33
CA ALA A 73 3.90 -0.66 10.72
C ALA A 73 3.80 0.69 9.99
N THR A 74 3.47 0.68 8.70
CA THR A 74 3.22 1.90 7.90
C THR A 74 2.02 2.66 8.46
N TYR A 75 0.92 1.99 8.83
CA TYR A 75 -0.21 2.64 9.49
C TYR A 75 0.20 3.30 10.81
N GLU A 76 0.93 2.60 11.68
CA GLU A 76 1.35 3.13 12.99
C GLU A 76 2.27 4.35 12.85
N LYS A 77 3.12 4.39 11.81
CA LYS A 77 3.94 5.55 11.47
C LYS A 77 3.11 6.78 11.12
N TYR A 78 2.03 6.61 10.35
CA TYR A 78 1.23 7.71 9.83
C TYR A 78 0.02 8.07 10.70
N ALA A 79 -0.44 7.16 11.57
CA ALA A 79 -1.58 7.39 12.45
C ALA A 79 -1.46 8.69 13.27
N PRO A 80 -0.33 9.07 13.87
CA PRO A 80 -0.23 10.33 14.63
C PRO A 80 -0.43 11.61 13.80
N ILE A 81 -0.30 11.52 12.47
CA ILE A 81 -0.38 12.66 11.54
C ILE A 81 -1.81 12.81 10.98
N TYR A 82 -2.46 11.67 10.72
CA TYR A 82 -3.70 11.58 9.94
C TYR A 82 -4.91 11.00 10.72
N ALA A 83 -4.71 10.38 11.88
CA ALA A 83 -5.79 9.93 12.76
C ALA A 83 -6.50 11.11 13.45
#